data_AF-B1NQV6-F1
#
_entry.id   AF-B1NQV6-F1
#
_cell.length_a   1.000
_cell.length_b   1.000
_cell.length_c   1.000
_cell.angle_alpha   90.00
_cell.angle_beta   90.00
_cell.angle_gamma   90.00
#
_symmetry.space_group_name_H-M   'P 1'
#
loop_
_entity.id
_entity.type
_entity.pdbx_description
1 polymer ?
#
loop_
_entity_poly.entity_id
_entity_poly.type
_entity_poly.pdbx_seq_one_letter_code
_entity_poly.pdbx_strand_id
1 'polypeptide(L)' 'MISFCLLFLWIPSSSADPHSLKYLYTAVSGDTDFPEFTVVGLLDDQQFVHFGSNTKTLVND' A
#
# COMPACT_ATOMS: atom_id res chain seq x y z
N MET A 1 -28.91 -38.05 8.41
CA MET A 1 -29.29 -36.62 8.32
C MET A 1 -28.26 -35.70 8.98
N ILE A 2 -27.69 -36.07 10.14
CA ILE A 2 -26.79 -35.20 10.93
C ILE A 2 -25.33 -35.21 10.42
N SER A 3 -24.88 -36.31 9.80
CA SER A 3 -23.49 -36.50 9.34
C SER A 3 -23.02 -35.47 8.29
N PHE A 4 -23.92 -35.01 7.42
CA PHE A 4 -23.58 -34.03 6.38
C PHE A 4 -23.48 -32.58 6.92
N CYS A 5 -24.17 -32.27 8.02
CA CYS A 5 -24.14 -30.94 8.64
C CYS A 5 -22.79 -30.63 9.28
N LEU A 6 -22.09 -31.64 9.80
CA LEU A 6 -20.79 -31.46 10.46
C LEU A 6 -19.65 -31.14 9.48
N LEU A 7 -19.77 -31.53 8.20
CA LEU A 7 -18.77 -31.24 7.16
C LEU A 7 -18.63 -29.74 6.87
N PHE A 8 -19.68 -28.94 7.06
CA PHE A 8 -19.65 -27.50 6.80
C PHE A 8 -19.09 -26.67 7.96
N LEU A 9 -19.03 -27.24 9.18
CA LEU A 9 -18.54 -26.54 10.39
C LEU A 9 -17.02 -26.57 10.53
N TRP A 10 -16.31 -27.39 9.74
CA TRP A 10 -14.86 -27.50 9.76
C TRP A 10 -14.18 -26.67 8.66
N ILE A 11 -14.92 -25.99 7.78
CA ILE A 11 -14.29 -25.17 6.75
C ILE A 11 -13.72 -23.92 7.44
N PRO A 12 -12.38 -23.76 7.56
CA PRO A 12 -11.83 -22.51 8.06
C PRO A 12 -12.29 -21.40 7.12
N SER A 13 -13.00 -20.42 7.68
CA SER A 13 -13.34 -19.19 6.95
C SER A 13 -12.04 -18.41 6.75
N SER A 14 -11.31 -18.75 5.68
CA SER A 14 -10.16 -17.99 5.23
C SER A 14 -10.68 -16.72 4.58
N SER A 15 -10.89 -15.68 5.38
CA SER A 15 -11.13 -14.33 4.87
C SER A 15 -9.82 -13.81 4.28
N ALA A 16 -9.70 -13.83 2.95
CA ALA A 16 -8.62 -13.13 2.27
C ALA A 16 -9.00 -11.64 2.23
N ASP A 17 -8.31 -10.82 3.00
CA ASP A 17 -8.45 -9.37 2.91
C ASP A 17 -7.79 -8.89 1.60
N PRO A 18 -8.46 -8.06 0.80
CA PRO A 18 -7.88 -7.56 -0.44
C PRO A 18 -6.77 -6.56 -0.14
N HIS A 19 -5.52 -6.97 -0.36
CA HIS A 19 -4.39 -6.04 -0.28
C HIS A 19 -4.43 -4.99 -1.40
N SER A 20 -4.08 -3.75 -1.09
CA SER A 20 -4.03 -2.64 -2.05
C SER A 20 -2.66 -1.99 -2.09
N LEU A 21 -2.17 -1.74 -3.31
CA LEU A 21 -0.92 -1.01 -3.56
C LEU A 21 -1.24 0.27 -4.34
N LYS A 22 -0.85 1.43 -3.81
CA LYS A 22 -1.11 2.74 -4.42
C LYS A 22 0.20 3.52 -4.58
N TYR A 23 0.34 4.22 -5.69
CA TYR A 23 1.44 5.15 -5.94
C TYR A 23 0.91 6.55 -6.20
N LEU A 24 1.39 7.52 -5.43
CA LEU A 24 1.07 8.93 -5.57
C LEU A 24 2.27 9.65 -6.17
N TYR A 25 2.07 10.25 -7.34
CA TYR A 25 3.08 11.03 -8.05
C TYR A 25 2.70 12.50 -7.98
N THR A 26 3.63 13.33 -7.52
CA THR A 26 3.45 14.78 -7.50
C THR A 26 4.62 15.42 -8.24
N ALA A 27 4.30 16.28 -9.20
CA ALA A 27 5.28 17.06 -9.94
C ALA A 27 4.95 18.54 -9.75
N VAL A 28 5.95 19.33 -9.40
CA VAL A 28 5.82 20.78 -9.20
C VAL A 28 6.85 21.46 -10.08
N SER A 29 6.44 22.50 -10.79
CA SER A 29 7.32 23.29 -11.66
C SER A 29 7.34 24.75 -11.24
N GLY A 30 8.47 25.43 -11.48
CA GLY A 30 8.70 26.81 -11.09
C GLY A 30 9.82 26.95 -10.05
N ASP A 31 10.13 28.20 -9.69
CA ASP A 31 11.07 28.51 -8.61
C ASP A 31 10.34 28.29 -7.27
N THR A 32 10.57 27.12 -6.66
CA THR A 32 9.87 26.67 -5.46
C THR A 32 10.83 25.96 -4.52
N ASP A 33 10.66 26.15 -3.22
CA ASP A 33 11.41 25.43 -2.18
C ASP A 33 11.02 23.95 -2.08
N PHE A 34 9.97 23.53 -2.78
CA PHE A 34 9.49 22.14 -2.80
C PHE A 34 10.25 21.25 -3.80
N PRO A 35 10.30 19.93 -3.59
CA PRO A 35 10.80 18.97 -4.58
C PRO A 35 10.05 19.08 -5.91
N GLU A 36 10.80 19.11 -7.01
CA GLU A 36 10.28 19.10 -8.39
C GLU A 36 9.43 17.85 -8.67
N PHE A 37 9.74 16.73 -8.02
CA PHE A 37 9.03 15.48 -8.15
C PHE A 37 9.08 14.65 -6.86
N THR A 38 7.95 14.07 -6.46
CA THR A 38 7.86 13.13 -5.34
C THR A 38 7.03 11.90 -5.70
N VAL A 39 7.42 10.76 -5.14
CA VAL A 39 6.69 9.49 -5.21
C VAL A 39 6.43 8.98 -3.80
N VAL A 40 5.19 8.61 -3.52
CA VAL A 40 4.81 7.95 -2.27
C VAL A 40 4.12 6.63 -2.63
N GLY A 41 4.61 5.52 -2.08
CA GLY A 41 3.99 4.21 -2.20
C GLY A 41 3.29 3.82 -0.92
N LEU A 42 2.04 3.39 -1.05
CA LEU A 42 1.19 2.92 0.04
C LEU A 42 0.86 1.44 -0.18
N LEU A 43 1.06 0.62 0.84
CA LEU A 43 0.60 -0.76 0.94
C LEU A 43 -0.46 -0.79 2.04
N ASP A 44 -1.69 -1.15 1.70
CA ASP A 44 -2.83 -1.16 2.63
C ASP A 44 -2.99 0.18 3.37
N ASP A 45 -2.89 1.27 2.60
CA ASP A 45 -2.92 2.66 3.08
C ASP A 45 -1.79 3.06 4.04
N GLN A 46 -0.83 2.17 4.30
CA GLN A 46 0.40 2.44 5.04
C GLN A 46 1.54 2.81 4.09
N GLN A 47 2.25 3.91 4.38
CA GLN A 47 3.42 4.30 3.61
C GLN A 47 4.57 3.32 3.80
N PHE A 48 5.11 2.82 2.70
CA PHE A 48 6.28 1.93 2.70
C PHE A 48 7.45 2.47 1.86
N VAL A 49 7.22 3.48 1.02
CA VAL A 49 8.28 4.15 0.25
C VAL A 49 7.96 5.62 0.05
N HIS A 50 8.98 6.46 0.19
CA HIS A 50 8.93 7.88 -0.15
C HIS A 50 10.22 8.26 -0.88
N PHE A 51 10.07 8.80 -2.08
CA PHE A 51 11.15 9.36 -2.88
C PHE A 51 10.87 10.84 -3.17
N GLY A 52 11.85 11.71 -2.95
CA GLY A 52 11.79 13.12 -3.33
C GLY A 52 12.99 13.50 -4.19
N SER A 53 12.76 14.26 -5.25
CA SER A 53 13.82 14.70 -6.17
C SER A 53 14.82 15.65 -5.51
N ASN A 54 14.38 16.39 -4.48
CA ASN A 54 15.20 17.34 -3.74
C ASN A 54 16.22 16.64 -2.82
N THR A 55 15.86 15.49 -2.25
CA THR A 55 16.70 14.78 -1.26
C THR A 55 17.65 13.75 -1.88
N LYS A 56 17.43 13.27 -3.12
CA LYS A 56 18.27 12.22 -3.78
C LYS A 56 18.56 11.00 -2.87
N THR A 57 17.77 10.76 -1.83
CA THR A 57 17.96 9.68 -0.88
C THR A 57 16.65 8.93 -0.72
N LEU A 58 16.72 7.63 -1.01
CA LEU A 58 15.70 6.66 -0.64
C LEU A 58 15.82 6.45 0.87
N VAL A 59 14.86 6.95 1.64
CA VAL A 59 14.77 6.66 3.07
C VAL A 59 13.83 5.48 3.23
N ASN A 60 14.42 4.31 3.47
CA ASN A 60 13.70 3.09 3.81
C ASN A 60 13.62 3.06 5.33
N ASP A 61 12.42 3.14 5.90
CA ASP A 61 12.18 2.84 7.32
C ASP A 61 11.79 1.37 7.46
#